data_AF-A0A520I250-F1
#
_entry.id   AF-A0A520I250-F1
#
_cell.length_a   1.000
_cell.length_b   1.000
_cell.length_c   1.000
_cell.angle_alpha   90.00
_cell.angle_beta   90.00
_cell.angle_gamma   90.00
#
_symmetry.space_group_name_H-M   'P 1'
#
loop_
_entity.id
_entity.type
_entity.pdbx_description
1 polymer ?
#
loop_
_entity_poly.entity_id
_entity_poly.type
_entity_poly.pdbx_seq_one_letter_code
_entity_poly.pdbx_strand_id
1 'polypeptide(L)'
;MRYAYAITTALLLGGATATLALQPAAQVAQNEPGAIQAVSPKPGAPMSFADMVAKLQPAVVNISTKQTIVQQQQANPFAGTPFGELFGGGQGGAPVKREGASLGSGFLISPDGYVVTNNHVISPGAQGATVDSVTVTLSNKKEYVAKVIGKDADSDLALLKIDAANLP
;
A
#
# COMPACT_ATOMS: atom_id res chain seq x y z
N MET A 1 -25.44 6.95 -76.59
CA MET A 1 -24.74 7.62 -75.46
C MET A 1 -25.66 8.58 -74.68
N ARG A 2 -26.86 8.15 -74.23
CA ARG A 2 -27.81 9.07 -73.52
C ARG A 2 -28.41 8.53 -72.21
N TYR A 3 -28.26 7.23 -71.91
CA TYR A 3 -28.85 6.61 -70.70
C TYR A 3 -27.85 6.40 -69.55
N ALA A 4 -26.54 6.48 -69.81
CA ALA A 4 -25.51 6.29 -68.78
C ALA A 4 -25.42 7.47 -67.79
N TYR A 5 -25.75 8.69 -68.23
CA TYR A 5 -25.70 9.91 -67.41
C TYR A 5 -26.90 10.06 -66.46
N ALA A 6 -28.04 9.42 -66.75
CA ALA A 6 -29.24 9.48 -65.91
C ALA A 6 -29.12 8.59 -64.67
N ILE A 7 -28.47 7.42 -64.81
CA ILE A 7 -28.27 6.47 -63.69
C ILE A 7 -27.20 7.00 -62.72
N THR A 8 -26.17 7.66 -63.23
CA THR A 8 -25.09 8.24 -62.40
C THR A 8 -25.54 9.49 -61.64
N THR A 9 -26.39 10.34 -62.22
CA THR A 9 -26.95 11.51 -61.52
C THR A 9 -27.95 11.11 -60.44
N ALA A 10 -28.78 10.09 -60.67
CA ALA A 10 -29.69 9.56 -59.64
C ALA A 10 -28.94 8.95 -58.44
N LEU A 11 -27.82 8.27 -58.68
CA LEU A 11 -27.01 7.68 -57.60
C LEU A 11 -26.29 8.75 -56.76
N LEU A 12 -25.83 9.83 -57.39
CA LEU A 12 -25.14 10.94 -56.69
C LEU A 12 -26.11 11.80 -55.87
N LEU A 13 -27.34 12.04 -56.36
CA LEU A 13 -28.39 12.74 -55.60
C LEU A 13 -28.96 11.89 -54.45
N GLY A 14 -29.09 10.58 -54.63
CA GLY A 14 -29.47 9.65 -53.56
C GLY A 14 -28.39 9.48 -52.48
N GLY A 15 -27.11 9.45 -52.88
CA GLY A 15 -25.98 9.34 -51.95
C GLY A 15 -25.75 10.59 -51.10
N ALA A 16 -25.91 11.78 -51.69
CA ALA A 16 -25.73 13.06 -50.98
C ALA A 16 -26.89 13.41 -50.02
N THR A 17 -28.10 12.90 -50.27
CA THR A 17 -29.24 13.06 -49.34
C THR A 17 -29.18 12.07 -48.18
N ALA A 18 -28.66 10.86 -48.40
CA ALA A 18 -28.45 9.86 -47.35
C ALA A 18 -27.41 10.29 -46.31
N THR A 19 -26.36 11.03 -46.69
CA THR A 19 -25.33 11.50 -45.76
C THR A 19 -25.73 12.75 -44.96
N LEU A 20 -26.70 13.55 -45.42
CA LEU A 20 -27.27 14.64 -44.62
C LEU A 20 -28.31 14.16 -43.60
N ALA A 21 -29.03 13.07 -43.89
CA ALA A 21 -30.02 12.48 -42.99
C ALA A 21 -29.39 11.60 -41.88
N LEU A 22 -28.19 11.06 -42.12
CA LEU A 22 -27.39 10.39 -41.12
C LEU A 22 -26.19 11.25 -40.73
N GLN A 23 -26.46 12.38 -40.06
CA GLN A 23 -25.47 12.86 -39.11
C GLN A 23 -25.32 11.76 -38.06
N PRO A 24 -24.12 11.16 -37.87
CA PRO A 24 -23.86 10.54 -36.59
C PRO A 24 -23.93 11.71 -35.61
N ALA A 25 -25.04 11.80 -34.86
CA ALA A 25 -25.11 12.69 -33.72
C ALA A 25 -23.82 12.41 -32.93
N ALA A 26 -22.96 13.43 -32.81
CA ALA A 26 -21.77 13.32 -32.01
C ALA A 26 -22.21 12.73 -30.68
N GLN A 27 -21.77 11.51 -30.37
CA GLN A 27 -22.01 10.90 -29.08
C GLN A 27 -21.23 11.77 -28.10
N VAL A 28 -21.88 12.79 -27.57
CA VAL A 28 -21.47 13.43 -26.33
C VAL A 28 -21.30 12.27 -25.35
N ALA A 29 -20.09 12.12 -24.84
CA ALA A 29 -19.81 11.15 -23.80
C ALA A 29 -20.89 11.31 -22.73
N GLN A 30 -21.72 10.29 -22.54
CA GLN A 30 -22.66 10.22 -21.44
C GLN A 30 -21.86 9.96 -20.16
N ASN A 31 -21.07 10.96 -19.75
CA ASN A 31 -20.80 11.18 -18.35
C ASN A 31 -22.05 11.86 -17.77
N GLU A 32 -23.20 11.16 -17.84
CA GLU A 32 -24.20 11.39 -16.80
C GLU A 32 -23.46 11.12 -15.49
N PRO A 33 -23.47 12.05 -14.53
CA PRO A 33 -23.14 11.70 -13.17
C PRO A 33 -24.21 10.67 -12.82
N GLY A 34 -23.89 9.40 -12.97
CA GLY A 34 -24.74 8.31 -12.54
C GLY A 34 -25.00 8.62 -11.08
N ALA A 35 -26.19 9.10 -10.78
CA ALA A 35 -26.63 9.25 -9.42
C ALA A 35 -26.54 7.84 -8.87
N ILE A 36 -25.52 7.61 -8.04
CA ILE A 36 -25.37 6.37 -7.30
C ILE A 36 -26.67 6.31 -6.52
N GLN A 37 -27.64 5.53 -6.99
CA GLN A 37 -28.89 5.38 -6.26
C GLN A 37 -28.46 4.81 -4.93
N ALA A 38 -28.63 5.59 -3.86
CA ALA A 38 -28.33 5.14 -2.52
C ALA A 38 -29.22 3.93 -2.30
N VAL A 39 -28.62 2.74 -2.42
CA VAL A 39 -29.29 1.49 -2.09
C VAL A 39 -29.67 1.67 -0.63
N SER A 40 -30.97 1.78 -0.38
CA SER A 40 -31.46 1.90 0.99
C SER A 40 -30.94 0.70 1.75
N PRO A 41 -30.23 0.90 2.88
CA PRO A 41 -29.75 -0.20 3.68
C PRO A 41 -30.94 -1.10 4.05
N LYS A 42 -30.68 -2.39 4.18
CA LYS A 42 -31.68 -3.33 4.72
C LYS A 42 -32.26 -2.74 6.02
N PRO A 43 -33.59 -2.81 6.26
CA PRO A 43 -34.17 -2.29 7.49
C PRO A 43 -33.38 -2.73 8.74
N GLY A 44 -32.88 -1.76 9.50
CA GLY A 44 -32.02 -1.98 10.67
C GLY A 44 -30.51 -1.84 10.43
N ALA A 45 -30.04 -1.72 9.19
CA ALA A 45 -28.64 -1.43 8.89
C ALA A 45 -28.37 0.08 8.94
N PRO A 46 -27.21 0.51 9.48
CA PRO A 46 -26.86 1.92 9.53
C PRO A 46 -26.64 2.48 8.13
N MET A 47 -26.98 3.76 7.94
CA MET A 47 -26.72 4.48 6.68
C MET A 47 -25.22 4.65 6.40
N SER A 48 -24.36 4.54 7.43
CA SER A 48 -22.91 4.68 7.34
C SER A 48 -22.19 4.00 8.51
N PHE A 49 -20.97 3.53 8.28
CA PHE A 49 -20.06 3.04 9.33
C PHE A 49 -19.21 4.14 9.95
N ALA A 50 -19.32 5.39 9.47
CA ALA A 50 -18.48 6.52 9.90
C ALA A 50 -18.53 6.74 11.43
N ASP A 51 -19.71 6.61 12.05
CA ASP A 51 -19.85 6.80 13.50
C ASP A 51 -19.14 5.70 14.32
N MET A 52 -19.16 4.46 13.81
CA MET A 52 -18.42 3.35 14.44
C MET A 52 -16.92 3.54 14.27
N VAL A 53 -16.49 3.91 13.07
CA VAL A 53 -15.08 4.20 12.77
C VAL A 53 -14.61 5.34 13.67
N ALA A 54 -15.33 6.46 13.76
CA ALA A 54 -14.95 7.59 14.61
C ALA A 54 -14.75 7.21 16.09
N LYS A 55 -15.53 6.25 16.60
CA LYS A 55 -15.40 5.73 17.97
C LYS A 55 -14.21 4.77 18.14
N LEU A 56 -13.88 3.98 17.12
CA LEU A 56 -12.87 2.92 17.20
C LEU A 56 -11.48 3.33 16.69
N GLN A 57 -11.40 4.35 15.84
CA GLN A 57 -10.14 4.87 15.30
C GLN A 57 -9.08 5.20 16.38
N PRO A 58 -9.44 5.74 17.56
CA PRO A 58 -8.44 6.02 18.60
C PRO A 58 -7.69 4.79 19.11
N ALA A 59 -8.27 3.58 18.98
CA ALA A 59 -7.64 2.34 19.40
C ALA A 59 -6.61 1.81 18.38
N VAL A 60 -6.60 2.32 17.14
CA VAL A 60 -5.64 1.92 16.11
C VAL A 60 -4.36 2.74 16.22
N VAL A 61 -3.22 2.06 16.14
CA VAL A 61 -1.90 2.67 16.26
C VAL A 61 -1.02 2.33 15.05
N ASN A 62 -0.09 3.21 14.74
CA ASN A 62 0.99 2.93 13.78
C ASN A 62 2.21 2.38 14.52
N ILE A 63 2.88 1.41 13.92
CA ILE A 63 4.06 0.76 14.48
C ILE A 63 5.19 0.92 13.49
N SER A 64 6.32 1.43 13.97
CA SER A 64 7.56 1.51 13.20
C SER A 64 8.67 0.81 13.95
N THR A 65 9.54 0.10 13.23
CA THR A 65 10.72 -0.53 13.83
C THR A 65 11.96 0.02 13.18
N LYS A 66 13.00 0.29 13.96
CA LYS A 66 14.35 0.51 13.43
C LYS A 66 15.11 -0.81 13.44
N GLN A 67 15.73 -1.15 12.32
CA GLN A 67 16.46 -2.41 12.15
C GLN A 67 17.90 -2.13 11.71
N THR A 68 18.84 -2.91 12.22
CA THR A 68 20.22 -2.94 11.73
C THR A 68 20.44 -4.25 10.97
N ILE A 69 20.73 -4.16 9.67
CA ILE A 69 20.98 -5.29 8.78
C ILE A 69 22.48 -5.44 8.59
N VAL A 70 23.05 -6.55 9.04
CA VAL A 70 24.45 -6.90 8.77
C VAL A 70 24.51 -7.68 7.46
N GLN A 71 24.85 -7.01 6.36
CA GLN A 71 24.97 -7.66 5.06
C GLN A 71 26.40 -8.14 4.87
N GLN A 72 26.58 -9.46 4.76
CA GLN A 72 27.87 -10.03 4.39
C GLN A 72 28.12 -9.69 2.92
N GLN A 73 29.19 -8.94 2.67
CA GLN A 73 29.53 -8.53 1.31
C GLN A 73 29.96 -9.77 0.53
N GLN A 74 29.29 -10.03 -0.60
CA GLN A 74 29.56 -11.18 -1.44
C GLN A 74 31.04 -11.18 -1.83
N ALA A 75 31.73 -12.30 -1.61
CA ALA A 75 33.15 -12.42 -1.91
C ALA A 75 33.38 -12.05 -3.38
N ASN A 76 34.32 -11.15 -3.63
CA ASN A 76 34.64 -10.69 -4.97
C ASN A 76 35.05 -11.91 -5.83
N PRO A 77 34.32 -12.25 -6.91
CA PRO A 77 34.65 -13.41 -7.74
C PRO A 77 36.00 -13.29 -8.46
N PHE A 78 36.58 -12.08 -8.47
CA PHE A 78 37.90 -11.78 -9.03
C PHE A 78 39.00 -11.70 -7.96
N ALA A 79 38.71 -12.02 -6.69
CA ALA A 79 39.69 -12.02 -5.60
C ALA A 79 40.86 -12.96 -5.93
N GLY A 80 42.10 -12.45 -5.87
CA GLY A 80 43.31 -13.19 -6.23
C GLY A 80 43.68 -13.16 -7.72
N THR A 81 42.92 -12.46 -8.57
CA THR A 81 43.25 -12.26 -9.99
C THR A 81 43.88 -10.87 -10.22
N PRO A 82 44.58 -10.63 -11.36
CA PRO A 82 45.09 -9.30 -11.72
C PRO A 82 44.00 -8.23 -11.86
N PHE A 83 42.75 -8.64 -12.08
CA PHE A 83 41.59 -7.77 -12.14
C PHE A 83 40.95 -7.55 -10.76
N GLY A 84 41.36 -8.32 -9.74
CA GLY A 84 40.84 -8.22 -8.37
C GLY A 84 40.99 -6.83 -7.79
N GLU A 85 42.15 -6.18 -7.99
CA GLU A 85 42.43 -4.81 -7.57
C GLU A 85 41.56 -3.77 -8.29
N LEU A 86 41.26 -3.99 -9.57
CA LEU A 86 40.42 -3.11 -10.38
C LEU A 86 38.93 -3.19 -9.99
N PHE A 87 38.45 -4.37 -9.55
CA PHE A 87 37.06 -4.61 -9.17
C PHE A 87 36.85 -4.72 -7.65
N GLY A 88 37.76 -4.14 -6.85
CA GLY A 88 37.63 -4.04 -5.40
C GLY A 88 38.56 -4.96 -4.62
N GLY A 89 39.87 -4.88 -4.87
CA GLY A 89 40.91 -5.72 -4.25
C GLY A 89 41.28 -5.29 -2.83
N GLY A 90 40.26 -5.10 -2.00
CA GLY A 90 40.40 -4.96 -0.56
C GLY A 90 40.03 -6.29 0.10
N GLN A 91 40.98 -6.86 0.84
CA GLN A 91 40.85 -7.93 1.82
C GLN A 91 39.42 -8.11 2.35
N GLY A 92 38.84 -9.30 2.12
CA GLY A 92 37.64 -9.86 2.76
C GLY A 92 36.60 -8.83 3.22
N GLY A 93 35.64 -8.53 2.34
CA GLY A 93 34.60 -7.53 2.56
C GLY A 93 34.03 -7.59 3.97
N ALA A 94 34.39 -6.59 4.77
CA ALA A 94 33.86 -6.44 6.12
C ALA A 94 32.33 -6.38 6.05
N PRO A 95 31.60 -7.00 6.99
CA PRO A 95 30.15 -6.94 6.99
C PRO A 95 29.68 -5.47 7.00
N VAL A 96 28.89 -5.07 6.01
CA VAL A 96 28.35 -3.71 5.93
C VAL A 96 27.07 -3.66 6.75
N LYS A 97 27.02 -2.77 7.73
CA LYS A 97 25.79 -2.47 8.47
C LYS A 97 24.94 -1.50 7.65
N ARG A 98 23.68 -1.85 7.41
CA ARG A 98 22.68 -0.96 6.81
C ARG A 98 21.54 -0.75 7.80
N GLU A 99 21.01 0.46 7.87
CA GLU A 99 19.78 0.72 8.61
C GLU A 99 18.58 0.34 7.71
N GLY A 100 17.62 -0.35 8.30
CA GLY A 100 16.33 -0.69 7.71
C GLY A 100 15.19 -0.24 8.62
N ALA A 101 13.98 -0.20 8.08
CA ALA A 101 12.78 0.06 8.86
C ALA A 101 11.63 -0.84 8.43
N SER A 102 10.76 -1.18 9.38
CA SER A 102 9.48 -1.85 9.13
C SER A 102 8.35 -0.92 9.57
N LEU A 103 7.21 -1.01 8.88
CA LEU A 103 6.00 -0.26 9.17
C LEU A 103 4.82 -1.22 9.24
N GLY A 104 3.93 -1.00 10.20
CA GLY A 104 2.72 -1.78 10.36
C GLY A 104 1.71 -1.06 11.24
N SER A 105 0.58 -1.73 11.49
CA SER A 105 -0.45 -1.24 12.41
C SER A 105 -0.56 -2.13 13.64
N GLY A 106 -1.23 -1.63 14.66
CA GLY A 106 -1.62 -2.40 15.82
C GLY A 106 -2.88 -1.85 16.46
N PHE A 107 -3.31 -2.52 17.52
CA PHE A 107 -4.50 -2.15 18.29
C PHE A 107 -4.17 -2.05 19.77
N LEU A 108 -4.64 -0.98 20.41
CA LEU A 108 -4.72 -0.89 21.86
C LEU A 108 -5.77 -1.87 22.36
N ILE A 109 -5.39 -2.74 23.27
CA ILE A 109 -6.28 -3.74 23.87
C ILE A 109 -6.58 -3.47 25.35
N SER A 110 -5.88 -2.49 25.94
CA SER A 110 -6.02 -2.15 27.35
C SER A 110 -5.63 -0.69 27.62
N PRO A 111 -6.32 0.02 28.53
CA PRO A 111 -6.10 1.45 28.82
C PRO A 111 -4.75 1.76 29.49
N ASP A 112 -4.04 0.72 29.95
CA ASP A 112 -2.71 0.78 30.54
C ASP A 112 -1.57 0.61 29.51
N GLY A 113 -1.88 0.50 28.20
CA GLY A 113 -0.89 0.58 27.12
C GLY A 113 -0.43 -0.76 26.54
N TYR A 114 -1.22 -1.82 26.64
CA TYR A 114 -0.98 -3.03 25.86
C TYR A 114 -1.45 -2.87 24.42
N VAL A 115 -0.58 -3.27 23.48
CA VAL A 115 -0.81 -3.18 22.04
C VAL A 115 -0.59 -4.55 21.41
N VAL A 116 -1.52 -4.98 20.56
CA VAL A 116 -1.38 -6.19 19.74
C VAL A 116 -1.06 -5.79 18.30
N THR A 117 -0.13 -6.52 17.68
CA THR A 117 0.25 -6.39 16.27
C THR A 117 0.65 -7.75 15.71
N ASN A 118 1.02 -7.78 14.44
CA ASN A 118 1.59 -8.95 13.80
C ASN A 118 3.04 -9.18 14.25
N ASN A 119 3.42 -10.44 14.45
CA ASN A 119 4.79 -10.80 14.81
C ASN A 119 5.79 -10.42 13.70
N HIS A 120 5.42 -10.56 12.42
CA HIS A 120 6.30 -10.19 11.32
C HIS A 120 6.63 -8.68 11.28
N VAL A 121 5.76 -7.81 11.82
CA VAL A 121 6.00 -6.35 11.87
C VAL A 121 7.17 -6.02 12.79
N ILE A 122 7.26 -6.73 13.92
CA ILE A 122 8.28 -6.53 14.95
C ILE A 122 9.43 -7.55 14.85
N SER A 123 9.46 -8.35 13.79
CA SER A 123 10.52 -9.30 13.50
C SER A 123 11.50 -8.74 12.46
N PRO A 124 12.79 -9.10 12.53
CA PRO A 124 13.75 -8.72 11.51
C PRO A 124 13.37 -9.29 10.15
N GLY A 125 13.31 -8.45 9.11
CA GLY A 125 12.86 -8.86 7.78
C GLY A 125 13.91 -9.55 6.92
N ALA A 126 15.19 -9.48 7.32
CA ALA A 126 16.32 -10.05 6.58
C ALA A 126 17.22 -10.91 7.48
N GLN A 127 17.88 -11.89 6.87
CA GLN A 127 18.90 -12.69 7.55
C GLN A 127 20.05 -11.79 8.00
N GLY A 128 20.42 -11.87 9.29
CA GLY A 128 21.41 -10.98 9.89
C GLY A 128 20.89 -9.60 10.29
N ALA A 129 19.56 -9.38 10.26
CA ALA A 129 18.95 -8.17 10.79
C ALA A 129 18.56 -8.32 12.27
N THR A 130 18.73 -7.24 13.03
CA THR A 130 18.23 -7.11 14.40
C THR A 130 17.26 -5.94 14.49
N VAL A 131 16.20 -6.08 15.29
CA VAL A 131 15.29 -4.97 15.59
C VAL A 131 15.87 -4.21 16.78
N ASP A 132 16.23 -2.95 16.55
CA ASP A 132 16.90 -2.11 17.54
C ASP A 132 15.87 -1.42 18.45
N SER A 133 14.75 -0.99 17.87
CA SER A 133 13.65 -0.38 18.60
C SER A 133 12.32 -0.58 17.89
N VAL A 134 11.24 -0.58 18.67
CA VAL A 134 9.86 -0.57 18.20
C VAL A 134 9.19 0.69 18.76
N THR A 135 8.66 1.52 17.88
CA THR A 135 7.96 2.76 18.21
C THR A 135 6.50 2.63 17.84
N VAL A 136 5.62 3.00 18.75
CA VAL A 136 4.17 3.05 18.55
C VAL A 136 3.73 4.50 18.50
N THR A 137 3.08 4.88 17.42
CA THR A 137 2.49 6.21 17.21
C THR A 137 0.98 6.10 17.35
N LEU A 138 0.42 6.82 18.33
CA LEU A 138 -1.02 6.88 18.56
C LEU A 138 -1.72 7.78 17.54
N SER A 139 -3.05 7.68 17.44
CA SER A 139 -3.90 8.55 16.60
C SER A 139 -3.73 10.06 16.85
N ASN A 140 -3.35 10.44 18.07
CA ASN A 140 -3.02 11.82 18.45
C ASN A 140 -1.58 12.25 18.11
N LYS A 141 -0.85 11.45 17.32
CA LYS A 141 0.55 11.64 16.91
C LYS A 141 1.58 11.56 18.04
N LYS A 142 1.21 11.12 19.24
CA LYS A 142 2.19 10.84 20.30
C LYS A 142 2.91 9.53 20.01
N GLU A 143 4.22 9.54 20.22
CA GLU A 143 5.10 8.40 19.98
C GLU A 143 5.62 7.83 21.30
N TYR A 144 5.68 6.50 21.37
CA TYR A 144 6.16 5.77 22.53
C TYR A 144 7.09 4.64 22.08
N VAL A 145 8.22 4.49 22.76
CA VAL A 145 9.04 3.28 22.62
C VAL A 145 8.32 2.14 23.31
N ALA A 146 8.08 1.07 22.57
CA ALA A 146 7.41 -0.11 23.07
C ALA A 146 8.39 -1.18 23.54
N LYS A 147 8.00 -1.91 24.58
CA LYS A 147 8.66 -3.14 25.02
C LYS A 147 7.91 -4.33 24.45
N VAL A 148 8.64 -5.30 23.89
CA VAL A 148 8.06 -6.57 23.46
C VAL A 148 7.82 -7.43 24.71
N ILE A 149 6.55 -7.76 24.97
CA ILE A 149 6.15 -8.60 26.12
C ILE A 149 6.17 -10.06 25.71
N GLY A 150 5.70 -10.36 24.50
CA GLY A 150 5.66 -11.72 23.96
C GLY A 150 5.41 -11.71 22.48
N LYS A 151 5.76 -12.82 21.84
CA LYS A 151 5.50 -13.07 20.42
C LYS A 151 5.14 -14.55 20.21
N ASP A 152 4.26 -14.77 19.25
CA ASP A 152 3.85 -16.08 18.77
C ASP A 152 4.06 -16.12 17.25
N ALA A 153 4.96 -16.99 16.81
CA ALA A 153 5.30 -17.14 15.39
C ALA A 153 4.24 -17.95 14.63
N ASP A 154 3.55 -18.87 15.31
CA ASP A 154 2.59 -19.78 14.66
C ASP A 154 1.30 -19.04 14.30
N SER A 155 0.84 -18.14 15.16
CA SER A 155 -0.32 -17.28 14.91
C SER A 155 0.04 -15.92 14.28
N ASP A 156 1.32 -15.63 14.06
CA ASP A 156 1.85 -14.32 13.65
C ASP A 156 1.37 -13.15 14.54
N LEU A 157 1.37 -13.31 15.87
CA LEU A 157 0.94 -12.27 16.82
C LEU A 157 2.08 -11.82 17.73
N ALA A 158 2.07 -10.54 18.10
CA ALA A 158 2.97 -9.97 19.09
C ALA A 158 2.22 -9.05 20.05
N LEU A 159 2.62 -9.11 21.32
CA LEU A 159 2.15 -8.25 22.39
C LEU A 159 3.25 -7.26 22.78
N LEU A 160 2.91 -5.99 22.71
CA LEU A 160 3.77 -4.86 23.05
C LEU A 160 3.20 -4.10 24.25
N LYS A 161 4.07 -3.41 24.98
CA LYS A 161 3.70 -2.51 26.08
C LYS A 161 4.32 -1.14 25.87
N ILE A 162 3.51 -0.08 25.94
CA ILE A 162 3.95 1.31 25.98
C ILE A 162 3.72 1.91 27.36
N ASP A 163 4.58 2.85 27.76
CA ASP A 163 4.48 3.55 29.04
C ASP A 163 3.54 4.76 28.91
N ALA A 164 2.23 4.49 28.90
CA ALA A 164 1.15 5.46 28.84
C ALA A 164 -0.06 4.99 29.68
N ALA A 165 -0.91 5.92 30.09
CA ALA A 165 -2.11 5.64 30.89
C ALA A 165 -3.32 6.43 30.36
N ASN A 166 -4.53 5.97 30.70
CA ASN A 166 -5.81 6.54 30.25
C ASN A 166 -5.94 6.53 28.73
N LEU A 167 -5.54 5.43 28.12
CA LEU A 167 -5.75 5.18 26.70
C LEU A 167 -7.20 4.72 26.43
N PRO A 168 -7.72 4.96 25.21
CA PRO A 168 -9.09 4.61 24.83
C PRO A 168 -9.39 3.11 24.91
#